data_AF-A0A8T4UQ34-F1
#
_entry.id   AF-A0A8T4UQ34-F1
#
_cell.length_a   1.000
_cell.length_b   1.000
_cell.length_c   1.000
_cell.angle_alpha   90.00
_cell.angle_beta   90.00
_cell.angle_gamma   90.00
#
_symmetry.space_group_name_H-M   'P 1'
#
loop_
_entity.id
_entity.type
_entity.pdbx_description
1 polymer ?
#
loop_
_entity_poly.entity_id
_entity_poly.type
_entity_poly.pdbx_seq_one_letter_code
_entity_poly.pdbx_strand_id
1 'polypeptide(L)'
;MLLPWLVLLICALMLSIFRSAKSYESGRGIVLLALLLLATLLRVRAGIASHLFVAPTLLLSGLFTAIVTLAGALILLLGRKDRKQERPRFISFLLPLYLLFGLVQQLFFQYVVVDTVSHLSSIPLTILLGSLYFSLFHISKTLKLFAPGAFFLFASWSVIYLLLGNIIWLVLSHALLATLFYAWGFTTPTLSRTYFVVRDNV
;
A
#
# COMPACT_ATOMS: atom_id res chain seq x y z
N MET A 1 10.47 22.25 -12.69
CA MET A 1 9.30 21.52 -13.24
C MET A 1 9.60 20.08 -13.67
N LEU A 2 10.86 19.64 -13.84
CA LEU A 2 11.18 18.27 -14.31
C LEU A 2 11.08 17.18 -13.24
N LEU A 3 11.26 17.52 -11.96
CA LEU A 3 11.35 16.54 -10.88
C LEU A 3 10.06 15.69 -10.68
N PRO A 4 8.84 16.26 -10.71
CA PRO A 4 7.62 15.46 -10.66
C PRO A 4 7.52 14.42 -11.78
N TRP A 5 7.89 14.81 -13.01
CA TRP A 5 7.88 13.90 -14.16
C TRP A 5 8.88 12.75 -14.02
N LEU A 6 10.08 13.05 -13.47
CA LEU A 6 11.08 12.02 -13.18
C LEU A 6 10.57 11.02 -12.13
N VAL A 7 9.91 11.50 -11.07
CA VAL A 7 9.32 10.64 -10.04
C VAL A 7 8.23 9.75 -10.65
N LEU A 8 7.36 10.30 -11.50
CA LEU A 8 6.33 9.50 -12.19
C LEU A 8 6.91 8.46 -13.14
N LEU A 9 8.00 8.78 -13.84
CA LEU A 9 8.73 7.81 -14.67
C LEU A 9 9.28 6.67 -13.82
N ILE A 10 9.88 6.97 -12.66
CA ILE A 10 10.36 5.96 -11.71
C ILE A 10 9.18 5.08 -11.23
N CYS A 11 8.04 5.67 -10.88
CA CYS A 11 6.84 4.92 -10.50
C CYS A 11 6.33 4.00 -11.63
N ALA A 12 6.30 4.47 -12.87
CA ALA A 12 5.91 3.64 -14.02
C ALA A 12 6.86 2.46 -14.22
N LEU A 13 8.18 2.68 -14.10
CA LEU A 13 9.19 1.62 -14.15
C LEU A 13 9.02 0.62 -13.02
N MET A 14 8.76 1.09 -11.79
CA MET A 14 8.50 0.25 -10.63
C MET A 14 7.28 -0.66 -10.84
N LEU A 15 6.19 -0.13 -11.39
CA LEU A 15 5.00 -0.93 -11.69
C LEU A 15 5.32 -2.03 -12.72
N SER A 16 6.06 -1.70 -13.78
CA SER A 16 6.49 -2.69 -14.79
C SER A 16 7.36 -3.80 -14.18
N ILE A 17 8.36 -3.41 -13.37
CA ILE A 17 9.26 -4.34 -12.69
C ILE A 17 8.47 -5.23 -11.73
N PHE A 18 7.58 -4.64 -10.92
CA PHE A 18 6.73 -5.37 -9.98
C PHE A 18 5.86 -6.42 -10.70
N ARG A 19 5.23 -6.05 -11.82
CA ARG A 19 4.43 -7.00 -12.64
C ARG A 19 5.24 -8.17 -13.18
N SER A 20 6.54 -7.96 -13.38
CA SER A 20 7.46 -8.97 -13.89
C SER A 20 8.22 -9.74 -12.80
N ALA A 21 8.14 -9.31 -11.53
CA ALA A 21 8.88 -9.90 -10.42
C ALA A 21 8.14 -11.15 -9.90
N LYS A 22 8.85 -12.27 -9.78
CA LYS A 22 8.31 -13.52 -9.22
C LYS A 22 8.36 -13.55 -7.68
N SER A 23 9.30 -12.80 -7.08
CA SER A 23 9.52 -12.66 -5.64
C SER A 23 10.23 -11.34 -5.32
N TYR A 24 10.03 -10.78 -4.12
CA TYR A 24 10.77 -9.62 -3.62
C TYR A 24 12.26 -9.91 -3.38
N GLU A 25 12.65 -11.17 -3.22
CA GLU A 25 14.05 -11.59 -3.02
C GLU A 25 14.80 -11.77 -4.36
N SER A 26 14.10 -11.66 -5.49
CA SER A 26 14.74 -11.72 -6.81
C SER A 26 15.53 -10.44 -7.10
N GLY A 27 16.48 -10.48 -8.03
CA GLY A 27 17.20 -9.27 -8.48
C GLY A 27 16.26 -8.14 -8.91
N ARG A 28 15.08 -8.47 -9.47
CA ARG A 28 14.02 -7.50 -9.79
C ARG A 28 13.36 -6.90 -8.54
N GLY A 29 13.20 -7.67 -7.48
CA GLY A 29 12.71 -7.20 -6.20
C GLY A 29 13.70 -6.26 -5.49
N ILE A 30 15.00 -6.55 -5.59
CA ILE A 30 16.07 -5.65 -5.12
C ILE A 30 16.05 -4.33 -5.89
N VAL A 31 15.92 -4.38 -7.22
CA VAL A 31 15.76 -3.17 -8.04
C VAL A 31 14.50 -2.39 -7.64
N LEU A 32 13.39 -3.05 -7.38
CA LEU A 32 12.15 -2.42 -6.92
C LEU A 32 12.36 -1.68 -5.58
N LEU A 33 13.08 -2.29 -4.63
CA LEU A 33 13.42 -1.67 -3.35
C LEU A 33 14.32 -0.44 -3.53
N ALA A 34 15.34 -0.53 -4.40
CA ALA A 34 16.22 0.59 -4.71
C ALA A 34 15.44 1.78 -5.34
N LEU A 35 14.51 1.50 -6.25
CA LEU A 35 13.66 2.52 -6.87
C LEU A 35 12.68 3.15 -5.85
N LEU A 36 12.12 2.34 -4.94
CA LEU A 36 11.30 2.82 -3.80
C LEU A 36 12.06 3.85 -2.96
N LEU A 37 13.28 3.48 -2.55
CA LEU A 37 14.15 4.34 -1.73
C LEU A 37 14.54 5.61 -2.50
N LEU A 38 14.94 5.49 -3.77
CA LEU A 38 15.32 6.62 -4.60
C LEU A 38 14.15 7.62 -4.77
N ALA A 39 12.96 7.12 -5.13
CA ALA A 39 11.79 7.98 -5.30
C ALA A 39 11.40 8.69 -4.00
N THR A 40 11.49 7.99 -2.87
CA THR A 40 11.23 8.57 -1.53
C THR A 40 12.25 9.65 -1.18
N LEU A 41 13.55 9.39 -1.37
CA LEU A 41 14.62 10.37 -1.09
C LEU A 41 14.52 11.61 -1.97
N LEU A 42 14.22 11.44 -3.27
CA LEU A 42 14.02 12.57 -4.19
C LEU A 42 12.87 13.48 -3.73
N ARG A 43 11.81 12.89 -3.18
CA ARG A 43 10.63 13.61 -2.66
C ARG A 43 10.93 14.34 -1.35
N VAL A 44 11.60 13.69 -0.41
CA VAL A 44 12.04 14.32 0.84
C VAL A 44 12.94 15.52 0.55
N ARG A 45 13.92 15.37 -0.35
CA ARG A 45 14.85 16.46 -0.74
C ARG A 45 14.13 17.64 -1.39
N ALA A 46 13.05 17.38 -2.13
CA ALA A 46 12.27 18.42 -2.78
C ALA A 46 11.46 19.28 -1.80
N GLY A 47 11.48 18.96 -0.49
CA GLY A 47 10.74 19.71 0.53
C GLY A 47 9.23 19.55 0.40
N ILE A 48 8.76 18.59 -0.39
CA ILE A 48 7.34 18.37 -0.65
C ILE A 48 6.80 17.52 0.50
N ALA A 49 6.86 18.05 1.71
CA ALA A 49 6.50 17.42 2.98
C ALA A 49 5.20 18.00 3.57
N SER A 50 4.45 18.78 2.79
CA SER A 50 3.36 19.64 3.26
C SER A 50 2.22 18.93 4.00
N HIS A 51 2.11 17.61 3.85
CA HIS A 51 1.04 16.80 4.44
C HIS A 51 1.54 15.65 5.32
N LEU A 52 2.83 15.63 5.71
CA LEU A 52 3.36 14.60 6.62
C LEU A 52 2.70 14.70 8.00
N PHE A 53 2.63 15.92 8.54
CA PHE A 53 2.02 16.21 9.82
C PHE A 53 1.41 17.62 9.82
N VAL A 54 0.12 17.71 10.13
CA VAL A 54 -0.66 18.94 10.17
C VAL A 54 -1.46 18.92 11.47
N ALA A 55 -0.91 19.54 12.51
CA ALA A 55 -1.47 19.48 13.87
C ALA A 55 -2.97 19.87 13.96
N PRO A 56 -3.45 20.95 13.28
CA PRO A 56 -4.85 21.36 13.39
C PRO A 56 -5.86 20.31 12.92
N THR A 57 -5.49 19.49 11.94
CA THR A 57 -6.37 18.49 11.31
C THR A 57 -6.05 17.07 11.73
N LEU A 58 -5.08 16.87 12.64
CA LEU A 58 -4.57 15.55 13.03
C LEU A 58 -5.68 14.63 13.53
N LEU A 59 -6.52 15.09 14.46
CA LEU A 59 -7.61 14.29 15.01
C LEU A 59 -8.69 13.98 13.98
N LEU A 60 -9.06 14.97 13.16
CA LEU A 60 -10.10 14.82 12.14
C LEU A 60 -9.67 13.87 11.03
N SER A 61 -8.43 13.99 10.57
CA SER A 61 -7.81 13.05 9.61
C SER A 61 -7.78 11.63 10.17
N GLY A 62 -7.41 11.47 11.45
CA GLY A 62 -7.42 10.18 12.13
C GLY A 62 -8.80 9.55 12.20
N LEU A 63 -9.81 10.34 12.59
CA LEU A 63 -11.21 9.88 12.68
C LEU A 63 -11.73 9.39 11.32
N PHE A 64 -11.60 10.21 10.26
CA PHE A 64 -12.07 9.81 8.94
C PHE A 64 -11.30 8.61 8.38
N THR A 65 -9.98 8.55 8.60
CA THR A 65 -9.17 7.40 8.20
C THR A 65 -9.64 6.13 8.91
N ALA A 66 -9.93 6.19 10.21
CA ALA A 66 -10.45 5.07 10.97
C ALA A 66 -11.81 4.61 10.45
N ILE A 67 -12.76 5.53 10.22
CA ILE A 67 -14.10 5.22 9.68
C ILE A 67 -13.98 4.50 8.33
N VAL A 68 -13.23 5.07 7.39
CA VAL A 68 -13.03 4.52 6.05
C VAL A 68 -12.36 3.14 6.11
N THR A 69 -11.34 2.98 6.96
CA THR A 69 -10.62 1.72 7.11
C THR A 69 -11.49 0.64 7.73
N LEU A 70 -12.27 0.97 8.75
CA LEU A 70 -13.20 0.04 9.39
C LEU A 70 -14.32 -0.38 8.43
N ALA A 71 -14.89 0.57 7.68
CA ALA A 71 -15.89 0.25 6.65
C ALA A 71 -15.31 -0.68 5.57
N GLY A 72 -14.11 -0.39 5.08
CA GLY A 72 -13.39 -1.25 4.14
C GLY A 72 -13.15 -2.65 4.72
N ALA A 73 -12.63 -2.74 5.95
CA ALA A 73 -12.38 -4.01 6.63
C ALA A 73 -13.67 -4.82 6.82
N LEU A 74 -14.78 -4.19 7.21
CA LEU A 74 -16.08 -4.85 7.38
C LEU A 74 -16.60 -5.44 6.07
N ILE A 75 -16.56 -4.68 4.96
CA ILE A 75 -16.96 -5.18 3.63
C ILE A 75 -16.14 -6.42 3.24
N LEU A 76 -14.82 -6.38 3.52
CA LEU A 76 -13.92 -7.48 3.23
C LEU A 76 -14.18 -8.72 4.11
N LEU A 77 -14.52 -8.52 5.39
CA LEU A 77 -14.89 -9.59 6.31
C LEU A 77 -16.24 -10.23 5.95
N LEU A 78 -17.23 -9.43 5.55
CA LEU A 78 -18.56 -9.92 5.13
C LEU A 78 -18.51 -10.71 3.81
N GLY A 79 -17.56 -10.39 2.92
CA GLY A 79 -17.33 -11.15 1.69
C GLY A 79 -16.72 -12.54 1.89
N ARG A 80 -16.39 -12.93 3.13
CA ARG A 80 -15.74 -14.21 3.43
C ARG A 80 -16.77 -15.34 3.57
N LYS A 81 -16.91 -16.16 2.52
CA LYS A 81 -17.49 -17.51 2.66
C LYS A 81 -16.63 -18.36 3.58
N ASP A 82 -17.25 -19.15 4.46
CA ASP A 82 -16.70 -20.04 5.51
C ASP A 82 -15.46 -20.87 5.12
N ARG A 83 -14.32 -20.21 4.93
CA ARG A 83 -13.04 -20.89 4.75
C ARG A 83 -12.44 -21.10 6.13
N LYS A 84 -12.56 -22.33 6.63
CA LYS A 84 -11.73 -22.85 7.73
C LYS A 84 -10.27 -22.74 7.29
N GLN A 85 -9.62 -21.66 7.69
CA GLN A 85 -8.21 -21.40 7.40
C GLN A 85 -7.44 -21.57 8.70
N GLU A 86 -6.51 -22.52 8.68
CA GLU A 86 -5.56 -22.70 9.76
C GLU A 86 -4.72 -21.43 9.88
N ARG A 87 -4.77 -20.78 11.04
CA ARG A 87 -3.93 -19.62 11.33
C ARG A 87 -2.48 -20.10 11.38
N PRO A 88 -1.58 -19.63 10.49
CA PRO A 88 -0.18 -20.02 10.58
C PRO A 88 0.41 -19.56 11.93
N ARG A 89 0.96 -20.51 12.70
CA ARG A 89 1.55 -20.27 14.04
C ARG A 89 2.72 -19.25 14.03
N PHE A 90 3.21 -18.87 12.85
CA PHE A 90 4.30 -17.91 12.63
C PHE A 90 3.88 -16.45 12.40
N ILE A 91 2.57 -16.14 12.44
CA ILE A 91 2.08 -14.76 12.20
C ILE A 91 2.71 -13.74 13.17
N SER A 92 2.90 -14.11 14.44
CA SER A 92 3.48 -13.21 15.44
C SER A 92 4.93 -12.82 15.15
N PHE A 93 5.73 -13.74 14.60
CA PHE A 93 7.14 -13.48 14.28
C PHE A 93 7.30 -12.59 13.03
N LEU A 94 6.40 -12.72 12.06
CA LEU A 94 6.43 -11.92 10.82
C LEU A 94 5.66 -10.59 10.95
N LEU A 95 4.93 -10.38 12.04
CA LEU A 95 4.12 -9.19 12.29
C LEU A 95 4.91 -7.88 12.14
N PRO A 96 6.11 -7.70 12.73
CA PRO A 96 6.87 -6.47 12.56
C PRO A 96 7.26 -6.20 11.10
N LEU A 97 7.58 -7.26 10.36
CA LEU A 97 7.96 -7.16 8.95
C LEU A 97 6.76 -6.76 8.08
N TYR A 98 5.58 -7.33 8.32
CA TYR A 98 4.34 -6.96 7.61
C TYR A 98 3.90 -5.53 7.91
N LEU A 99 4.04 -5.10 9.18
CA LEU A 99 3.82 -3.72 9.56
C LEU A 99 4.77 -2.81 8.78
N LEU A 100 6.08 -3.05 8.85
CA LEU A 100 7.08 -2.26 8.14
C LEU A 100 6.80 -2.18 6.64
N PHE A 101 6.47 -3.31 6.02
CA PHE A 101 6.15 -3.37 4.59
C PHE A 101 4.91 -2.54 4.25
N GLY A 102 3.82 -2.67 5.02
CA GLY A 102 2.61 -1.89 4.86
C GLY A 102 2.85 -0.39 5.06
N LEU A 103 3.69 -0.01 6.02
CA LEU A 103 4.07 1.38 6.26
C LEU A 103 4.79 1.98 5.05
N VAL A 104 5.84 1.30 4.55
CA VAL A 104 6.65 1.77 3.42
C VAL A 104 5.82 1.87 2.14
N GLN A 105 4.95 0.89 1.89
CA GLN A 105 4.05 0.94 0.73
C GLN A 105 3.10 2.13 0.79
N GLN A 106 2.46 2.37 1.94
CA GLN A 106 1.52 3.48 2.06
C GLN A 106 2.21 4.85 1.96
N LEU A 107 3.43 4.97 2.53
CA LEU A 107 4.27 6.14 2.30
C LEU A 107 4.53 6.33 0.82
N PHE A 108 4.96 5.30 0.10
CA PHE A 108 5.20 5.40 -1.33
C PHE A 108 3.95 5.84 -2.12
N PHE A 109 2.81 5.17 -1.93
CA PHE A 109 1.61 5.52 -2.69
C PHE A 109 1.10 6.93 -2.38
N GLN A 110 1.08 7.33 -1.11
CA GLN A 110 0.50 8.62 -0.75
C GLN A 110 1.50 9.77 -0.96
N TYR A 111 2.71 9.61 -0.42
CA TYR A 111 3.72 10.67 -0.41
C TYR A 111 4.48 10.81 -1.72
N VAL A 112 4.73 9.71 -2.42
CA VAL A 112 5.50 9.73 -3.67
C VAL A 112 4.56 9.81 -4.86
N VAL A 113 3.50 8.99 -4.94
CA VAL A 113 2.61 8.99 -6.11
C VAL A 113 1.57 10.11 -6.02
N VAL A 114 0.65 10.04 -5.06
CA VAL A 114 -0.50 10.97 -4.98
C VAL A 114 -0.02 12.42 -4.89
N ASP A 115 0.93 12.70 -3.99
CA ASP A 115 1.42 14.06 -3.80
C ASP A 115 2.30 14.58 -4.95
N THR A 116 2.86 13.69 -5.79
CA THR A 116 3.52 14.15 -7.03
C THR A 116 2.50 14.52 -8.10
N VAL A 117 1.44 13.73 -8.22
CA VAL A 117 0.38 13.94 -9.21
C VAL A 117 -0.45 15.19 -8.87
N SER A 118 -0.63 15.51 -7.59
CA SER A 118 -1.35 16.72 -7.13
C SER A 118 -0.71 18.02 -7.61
N HIS A 119 0.62 18.04 -7.81
CA HIS A 119 1.33 19.20 -8.35
C HIS A 119 1.23 19.33 -9.87
N LEU A 120 0.75 18.30 -10.57
CA LEU A 120 0.68 18.26 -12.03
C LEU A 120 -0.75 18.25 -12.55
N SER A 121 -1.75 18.09 -11.69
CA SER A 121 -3.13 17.85 -12.10
C SER A 121 -4.15 18.33 -11.05
N SER A 122 -5.43 18.30 -11.41
CA SER A 122 -6.51 18.63 -10.48
C SER A 122 -6.68 17.54 -9.42
N ILE A 123 -7.29 17.89 -8.27
CA ILE A 123 -7.57 16.93 -7.18
C ILE A 123 -8.35 15.70 -7.67
N PRO A 124 -9.45 15.82 -8.45
CA PRO A 124 -10.17 14.64 -8.94
C PRO A 124 -9.30 13.72 -9.82
N LEU A 125 -8.49 14.31 -10.70
CA LEU A 125 -7.60 13.55 -11.58
C LEU A 125 -6.47 12.88 -10.79
N THR A 126 -5.96 13.56 -9.76
CA THR A 126 -4.97 13.00 -8.82
C THR A 126 -5.50 11.76 -8.11
N ILE A 127 -6.72 11.84 -7.56
CA ILE A 127 -7.35 10.73 -6.86
C ILE A 127 -7.57 9.56 -7.82
N LEU A 128 -8.05 9.82 -9.04
CA LEU A 128 -8.26 8.79 -10.06
C LEU A 128 -6.94 8.09 -10.42
N LEU A 129 -5.91 8.84 -10.78
CA LEU A 129 -4.63 8.29 -11.23
C LEU A 129 -3.91 7.55 -10.09
N GLY A 130 -3.90 8.10 -8.88
CA GLY A 130 -3.32 7.45 -7.71
C GLY A 130 -4.02 6.13 -7.38
N SER A 131 -5.36 6.12 -7.42
CA SER A 131 -6.15 4.91 -7.15
C SER A 131 -6.01 3.85 -8.23
N LEU A 132 -5.91 4.25 -9.50
CA LEU A 132 -5.59 3.32 -10.60
C LEU A 132 -4.21 2.69 -10.40
N TYR A 133 -3.20 3.51 -10.09
CA TYR A 133 -1.84 3.02 -9.85
C TYR A 133 -1.79 2.06 -8.66
N PHE A 134 -2.43 2.41 -7.54
CA PHE A 134 -2.55 1.55 -6.36
C PHE A 134 -3.21 0.20 -6.69
N SER A 135 -4.35 0.23 -7.38
CA SER A 135 -5.06 -0.98 -7.79
C SER A 135 -4.25 -1.85 -8.76
N LEU A 136 -3.51 -1.24 -9.69
CA LEU A 136 -2.60 -1.98 -10.56
C LEU A 136 -1.45 -2.63 -9.79
N PHE A 137 -1.00 -2.06 -8.67
CA PHE A 137 -0.01 -2.69 -7.81
C PHE A 137 -0.58 -3.88 -7.00
N HIS A 138 -1.90 -3.91 -6.76
CA HIS A 138 -2.56 -4.94 -5.94
C HIS A 138 -3.37 -5.99 -6.72
N ILE A 139 -3.59 -5.79 -8.03
CA ILE A 139 -4.22 -6.78 -8.91
C ILE A 139 -3.26 -7.98 -9.09
N SER A 140 -3.35 -8.98 -8.21
CA SER A 140 -2.82 -10.33 -8.44
C SER A 140 -3.93 -11.25 -8.96
N LYS A 141 -3.60 -12.42 -9.53
CA LYS A 141 -4.62 -13.40 -9.98
C LYS A 141 -5.63 -13.77 -8.88
N THR A 142 -5.23 -13.72 -7.60
CA THR A 142 -6.05 -14.02 -6.42
C THR A 142 -6.76 -12.81 -5.81
N LEU A 143 -6.25 -11.58 -6.02
CA LEU A 143 -6.80 -10.36 -5.43
C LEU A 143 -7.69 -9.55 -6.39
N LYS A 144 -7.92 -10.03 -7.63
CA LYS A 144 -8.80 -9.37 -8.61
C LYS A 144 -10.19 -9.01 -8.06
N LEU A 145 -10.76 -9.88 -7.23
CA LEU A 145 -12.08 -9.67 -6.62
C LEU A 145 -12.09 -8.46 -5.67
N PHE A 146 -10.95 -8.14 -5.07
CA PHE A 146 -10.80 -7.03 -4.12
C PHE A 146 -10.33 -5.74 -4.79
N ALA A 147 -9.98 -5.76 -6.08
CA ALA A 147 -9.47 -4.58 -6.79
C ALA A 147 -10.42 -3.38 -6.80
N PRO A 148 -11.75 -3.55 -6.96
CA PRO A 148 -12.68 -2.43 -6.83
C PRO A 148 -12.70 -1.86 -5.40
N GLY A 149 -12.72 -2.72 -4.38
CA GLY A 149 -12.68 -2.29 -2.97
C GLY A 149 -11.38 -1.57 -2.62
N ALA A 150 -10.24 -2.07 -3.10
CA ALA A 150 -8.93 -1.46 -2.97
C ALA A 150 -8.88 -0.07 -3.64
N PHE A 151 -9.50 0.07 -4.82
CA PHE A 151 -9.63 1.35 -5.50
C PHE A 151 -10.41 2.36 -4.64
N PHE A 152 -11.62 2.02 -4.18
CA PHE A 152 -12.44 2.95 -3.41
C PHE A 152 -11.84 3.29 -2.04
N LEU A 153 -11.21 2.30 -1.39
CA LEU A 153 -10.49 2.52 -0.13
C LEU A 153 -9.35 3.52 -0.33
N PHE A 154 -8.50 3.30 -1.34
CA PHE A 154 -7.38 4.18 -1.61
C PHE A 154 -7.82 5.57 -2.10
N ALA A 155 -8.90 5.64 -2.89
CA ALA A 155 -9.49 6.91 -3.31
C ALA A 155 -9.96 7.74 -2.11
N SER A 156 -10.64 7.09 -1.16
CA SER A 156 -11.12 7.72 0.08
C SER A 156 -9.95 8.20 0.95
N TRP A 157 -8.91 7.38 1.11
CA TRP A 157 -7.68 7.79 1.80
C TRP A 157 -7.00 8.97 1.09
N SER A 158 -7.00 8.99 -0.24
CA SER A 158 -6.42 10.10 -1.01
C SER A 158 -7.19 11.40 -0.85
N VAL A 159 -8.53 11.35 -0.76
CA VAL A 159 -9.35 12.51 -0.40
C VAL A 159 -8.97 13.03 0.99
N ILE A 160 -8.90 12.15 1.99
CA ILE A 160 -8.54 12.53 3.37
C ILE A 160 -7.14 13.16 3.40
N TYR A 161 -6.17 12.54 2.74
CA TYR A 161 -4.80 13.03 2.68
C TYR A 161 -4.69 14.41 2.02
N LEU A 162 -5.32 14.61 0.86
CA LEU A 162 -5.21 15.88 0.13
C LEU A 162 -5.96 17.02 0.84
N LEU A 163 -7.07 16.73 1.53
CA LEU A 163 -7.88 17.75 2.20
C LEU A 163 -7.44 18.05 3.63
N LEU A 164 -7.00 17.03 4.38
CA LEU A 164 -6.71 17.13 5.81
C LEU A 164 -5.24 16.84 6.15
N GLY A 165 -4.45 16.32 5.21
CA GLY A 165 -3.07 15.90 5.46
C GLY A 165 -2.97 14.74 6.45
N ASN A 166 -1.79 14.63 7.07
CA ASN A 166 -1.41 13.63 8.09
C ASN A 166 -1.29 12.20 7.55
N ILE A 167 -0.18 11.92 6.89
CA ILE A 167 0.11 10.59 6.34
C ILE A 167 0.18 9.49 7.40
N ILE A 168 0.49 9.84 8.66
CA ILE A 168 0.70 8.88 9.75
C ILE A 168 -0.51 7.98 9.97
N TRP A 169 -1.72 8.54 9.92
CA TRP A 169 -2.94 7.75 10.11
C TRP A 169 -3.17 6.76 8.98
N LEU A 170 -2.97 7.20 7.73
CA LEU A 170 -3.11 6.33 6.56
C LEU A 170 -2.11 5.18 6.62
N VAL A 171 -0.86 5.51 6.97
CA VAL A 171 0.26 4.58 7.08
C VAL A 171 -0.03 3.51 8.15
N LEU A 172 -0.51 3.91 9.32
CA LEU A 172 -0.93 2.99 10.38
C LEU A 172 -2.13 2.13 9.95
N SER A 173 -3.16 2.73 9.35
CA SER A 173 -4.35 2.03 8.89
C SER A 173 -4.05 0.98 7.81
N HIS A 174 -3.17 1.30 6.86
CA HIS A 174 -2.72 0.33 5.85
C HIS A 174 -1.91 -0.81 6.46
N ALA A 175 -0.98 -0.52 7.37
CA ALA A 175 -0.20 -1.54 8.06
C ALA A 175 -1.08 -2.51 8.88
N LEU A 176 -2.09 -1.98 9.57
CA LEU A 176 -3.09 -2.77 10.29
C LEU A 176 -3.93 -3.61 9.34
N LEU A 177 -4.42 -3.02 8.25
CA LEU A 177 -5.23 -3.73 7.27
C LEU A 177 -4.42 -4.86 6.61
N ALA A 178 -3.21 -4.59 6.15
CA ALA A 178 -2.30 -5.60 5.60
C ALA A 178 -2.07 -6.74 6.60
N THR A 179 -1.79 -6.41 7.86
CA THR A 179 -1.66 -7.40 8.93
C THR A 179 -2.91 -8.25 9.10
N LEU A 180 -4.10 -7.63 9.11
CA LEU A 180 -5.37 -8.35 9.19
C LEU A 180 -5.55 -9.27 7.99
N PHE A 181 -5.28 -8.80 6.77
CA PHE A 181 -5.32 -9.64 5.56
C PHE A 181 -4.41 -10.87 5.66
N TYR A 182 -3.18 -10.70 6.15
CA TYR A 182 -2.24 -11.80 6.37
C TYR A 182 -2.70 -12.74 7.49
N ALA A 183 -3.12 -12.20 8.64
CA ALA A 183 -3.56 -12.98 9.79
C ALA A 183 -4.85 -13.77 9.51
N TRP A 184 -5.74 -13.22 8.67
CA TRP A 184 -6.97 -13.86 8.23
C TRP A 184 -6.83 -14.75 6.99
N GLY A 185 -5.60 -14.98 6.51
CA GLY A 185 -5.30 -15.97 5.49
C GLY A 185 -5.65 -15.55 4.06
N PHE A 186 -5.79 -14.27 3.77
CA PHE A 186 -5.88 -13.78 2.37
C PHE A 186 -4.52 -13.85 1.63
N THR A 187 -3.65 -14.76 2.04
CA THR A 187 -2.34 -14.99 1.43
C THR A 187 -2.50 -15.63 0.06
N THR A 188 -1.73 -15.12 -0.90
CA THR A 188 -1.34 -15.87 -2.08
C THR A 188 -0.70 -17.20 -1.66
N PRO A 189 -1.03 -18.33 -2.33
CA PRO A 189 -0.50 -19.66 -2.00
C PRO A 189 1.03 -19.81 -2.15
N THR A 190 1.73 -18.74 -2.56
CA THR A 190 3.18 -18.75 -2.80
C THR A 190 4.02 -18.56 -1.55
N LEU A 191 3.60 -17.75 -0.57
CA LEU A 191 4.36 -17.59 0.68
C LEU A 191 4.19 -18.77 1.64
N SER A 192 3.04 -19.46 1.61
CA SER A 192 2.88 -20.70 2.37
C SER A 192 3.76 -21.81 1.81
N ARG A 193 3.77 -22.04 0.49
CA ARG A 193 4.52 -23.16 -0.10
C ARG A 193 6.03 -23.10 0.13
N THR A 194 6.68 -21.94 0.09
CA THR A 194 8.14 -21.87 0.23
C THR A 194 8.61 -22.26 1.64
N TYR A 195 7.80 -22.03 2.69
CA TYR A 195 8.12 -22.46 4.05
C TYR A 195 7.66 -23.88 4.37
N PHE A 196 6.61 -24.39 3.70
CA PHE A 196 6.16 -25.77 3.89
C PHE A 196 7.07 -26.79 3.18
N VAL A 197 7.68 -26.44 2.04
CA VAL A 197 8.63 -27.36 1.36
C VAL A 197 9.94 -27.56 2.15
N VAL A 198 10.29 -26.65 3.06
CA VAL A 198 11.50 -26.79 3.90
C VAL A 198 11.26 -27.64 5.14
N ARG A 199 10.01 -27.92 5.54
CA ARG A 199 9.70 -28.73 6.74
C ARG A 199 9.35 -30.19 6.47
N ASP A 200 9.10 -30.57 5.22
CA ASP A 200 8.76 -31.96 4.88
C ASP A 200 10.00 -32.80 4.47
N ASN A 201 11.21 -32.25 4.61
CA ASN A 201 12.48 -32.91 4.25
C ASN A 201 13.50 -32.97 5.41
N VAL A 202 13.05 -33.02 6.67
CA VAL A 202 13.90 -33.34 7.83
C VAL A 202 13.29 -34.47 8.62
#